data_AF-A0A2W7MPL3-F1
#
_entry.id   AF-A0A2W7MPL3-F1
#
_cell.length_a   1.000
_cell.length_b   1.000
_cell.length_c   1.000
_cell.angle_alpha   90.00
_cell.angle_beta   90.00
_cell.angle_gamma   90.00
#
_symmetry.space_group_name_H-M   'P 1'
#
loop_
_entity.id
_entity.type
_entity.pdbx_description
1 polymer ?
#
loop_
_entity_poly.entity_id
_entity_poly.type
_entity_poly.pdbx_seq_one_letter_code
_entity_poly.pdbx_strand_id
1 'polypeptide(L)'
;MRFSFEQIAQLQADANGAQLGAYIKAKLFDEPLEKVRRRNTNPIEDHEALGRVLGELGKSRLSQKLNQLARAANTGALLVSPELEDEIRQACEDVMALREELVRALGSLSDVGGP
;
A
#
# COMPACT_ATOMS: atom_id res chain seq x y z
N MET A 1 14.17 -5.67 -42.35
CA MET A 1 13.15 -6.70 -42.06
C MET A 1 11.81 -5.99 -41.84
N ARG A 2 10.70 -6.51 -42.37
CA ARG A 2 9.35 -5.98 -42.05
C ARG A 2 8.62 -7.01 -41.19
N PHE A 3 7.94 -6.52 -40.16
CA PHE A 3 7.09 -7.33 -39.28
C PHE A 3 5.62 -6.99 -39.55
N SER A 4 4.74 -7.97 -39.41
CA SER A 4 3.29 -7.74 -39.35
C SER A 4 2.92 -7.06 -38.03
N PHE A 5 1.71 -6.50 -37.95
CA PHE A 5 1.21 -5.90 -36.71
C PHE A 5 1.17 -6.90 -35.54
N GLU A 6 0.78 -8.14 -35.78
CA GLU A 6 0.78 -9.20 -34.77
C GLU A 6 2.20 -9.53 -34.28
N GLN A 7 3.16 -9.59 -35.21
CA GLN A 7 4.56 -9.83 -34.86
C GLN A 7 5.15 -8.67 -34.06
N ILE A 8 4.78 -7.42 -34.39
CA ILE A 8 5.19 -6.25 -33.60
C ILE A 8 4.59 -6.33 -32.19
N ALA A 9 3.33 -6.69 -32.05
CA ALA A 9 2.67 -6.83 -30.75
C ALA A 9 3.34 -7.92 -29.89
N GLN A 10 3.64 -9.07 -30.49
CA GLN A 10 4.36 -10.15 -29.79
C GLN A 10 5.77 -9.70 -29.36
N LEU A 11 6.53 -9.05 -30.24
CA LEU A 11 7.85 -8.55 -29.90
C LEU A 11 7.82 -7.46 -28.83
N GLN A 12 6.76 -6.63 -28.78
CA GLN A 12 6.56 -5.65 -27.72
C GLN A 12 6.23 -6.31 -26.38
N ALA A 13 5.41 -7.36 -26.38
CA ALA A 13 5.12 -8.15 -25.20
C ALA A 13 6.38 -8.85 -24.68
N ASP A 14 7.14 -9.50 -25.57
CA ASP A 14 8.38 -10.20 -25.22
C ASP A 14 9.50 -9.25 -24.78
N ALA A 15 9.55 -8.04 -25.36
CA ALA A 15 10.47 -7.00 -24.94
C ALA A 15 10.21 -6.55 -23.50
N ASN A 16 9.00 -6.78 -22.97
CA ASN A 16 8.64 -6.57 -21.57
C ASN A 16 9.11 -5.22 -21.01
N GLY A 17 8.94 -4.15 -21.82
CA GLY A 17 9.34 -2.80 -21.46
C GLY A 17 10.76 -2.37 -21.84
N ALA A 18 11.58 -3.22 -22.46
CA ALA A 18 12.78 -2.78 -23.17
C ALA A 18 12.40 -2.02 -24.46
N GLN A 19 13.29 -1.14 -24.95
CA GLN A 19 13.10 -0.54 -26.27
C GLN A 19 13.13 -1.65 -27.32
N LEU A 20 12.13 -1.69 -28.21
CA LEU A 20 11.96 -2.75 -29.19
C LEU A 20 13.22 -2.99 -30.05
N GLY A 21 13.92 -1.91 -30.44
CA GLY A 21 15.19 -2.02 -31.17
C GLY A 21 16.32 -2.66 -30.36
N ALA A 22 16.42 -2.37 -29.08
CA ALA A 22 17.39 -2.99 -28.18
C ALA A 22 17.09 -4.47 -27.94
N TYR A 23 15.80 -4.81 -27.74
CA TYR A 23 15.33 -6.18 -27.62
C TYR A 23 15.67 -7.03 -28.86
N ILE A 24 15.34 -6.51 -30.05
CA ILE A 24 15.60 -7.19 -31.32
C ILE A 24 17.12 -7.36 -31.55
N LYS A 25 17.93 -6.33 -31.28
CA LYS A 25 19.39 -6.41 -31.46
C LYS A 25 19.99 -7.48 -30.55
N ALA A 26 19.60 -7.50 -29.27
CA ALA A 26 20.11 -8.48 -28.34
C ALA A 26 19.74 -9.92 -28.69
N LYS A 27 18.50 -10.16 -29.14
CA LYS A 27 18.07 -11.49 -29.61
C LYS A 27 18.76 -11.93 -30.89
N LEU A 28 19.12 -11.00 -31.77
CA LEU A 28 19.73 -11.32 -33.07
C LEU A 28 21.24 -11.56 -32.98
N PHE A 29 21.91 -10.89 -32.03
CA PHE A 29 23.37 -10.91 -31.89
C PHE A 29 23.85 -11.57 -30.59
N ASP A 30 22.96 -12.24 -29.86
CA ASP A 30 23.22 -12.84 -28.53
C ASP A 30 23.89 -11.84 -27.55
N GLU A 31 23.55 -10.56 -27.68
CA GLU A 31 24.06 -9.52 -26.77
C GLU A 31 23.26 -9.54 -25.45
N PRO A 32 23.88 -9.19 -24.31
CA PRO A 32 23.15 -9.07 -23.06
C PRO A 32 22.15 -7.91 -23.14
N LEU A 33 20.88 -8.19 -22.83
CA LEU A 33 19.93 -7.13 -22.52
C LEU A 33 20.24 -6.60 -21.14
N GLU A 34 20.62 -5.32 -21.06
CA GLU A 34 20.58 -4.61 -19.78
C GLU A 34 19.16 -4.74 -19.23
N LYS A 35 19.03 -5.39 -18.08
CA LYS A 35 17.76 -5.51 -17.38
C LYS A 35 17.34 -4.09 -17.01
N VAL A 36 16.46 -3.50 -17.81
CA VAL A 36 15.83 -2.23 -17.45
C VAL A 36 15.02 -2.52 -16.20
N ARG A 37 15.52 -2.10 -15.04
CA ARG A 37 14.76 -2.15 -13.79
C ARG A 37 13.49 -1.33 -14.02
N ARG A 38 12.35 -2.02 -14.14
CA ARG A 38 11.06 -1.37 -14.05
C ARG A 38 10.48 -1.60 -12.68
N ARG A 39 10.02 -0.49 -12.10
CA ARG A 39 9.14 -0.45 -10.95
C ARG A 39 7.97 -1.39 -11.25
N ASN A 40 7.80 -2.40 -10.40
CA ASN A 40 6.66 -3.32 -10.46
C ASN A 40 5.39 -2.49 -10.70
N THR A 41 4.62 -2.79 -11.75
CA THR A 41 3.43 -2.01 -12.14
C THR A 41 2.14 -2.56 -11.52
N ASN A 42 2.24 -3.68 -10.79
CA ASN A 42 1.19 -4.18 -9.90
C ASN A 42 1.32 -3.76 -8.41
N PRO A 43 1.40 -2.46 -8.06
CA PRO A 43 1.07 -2.00 -6.71
C PRO A 43 -0.27 -1.24 -6.63
N ILE A 44 -0.97 -0.97 -7.74
CA ILE A 44 -1.94 0.14 -7.77
C ILE A 44 -3.24 -0.16 -6.99
N GLU A 45 -3.81 -1.37 -7.08
CA GLU A 45 -5.07 -1.68 -6.38
C GLU A 45 -4.92 -1.80 -4.86
N ASP A 46 -3.90 -2.52 -4.38
CA ASP A 46 -3.69 -2.73 -2.95
C ASP A 46 -3.35 -1.41 -2.22
N HIS A 47 -2.55 -0.54 -2.83
CA HIS A 47 -2.22 0.75 -2.25
C HIS A 47 -3.41 1.72 -2.21
N GLU A 48 -4.27 1.70 -3.23
CA GLU A 48 -5.46 2.55 -3.24
C GLU A 48 -6.50 2.05 -2.22
N ALA A 49 -6.69 0.72 -2.11
CA ALA A 49 -7.57 0.13 -1.11
C ALA A 49 -7.10 0.42 0.33
N LEU A 50 -5.81 0.21 0.63
CA LEU A 50 -5.22 0.54 1.93
C LEU A 50 -5.28 2.05 2.22
N GLY A 51 -5.01 2.89 1.21
CA GLY A 51 -5.12 4.35 1.32
C GLY A 51 -6.54 4.82 1.63
N ARG A 52 -7.56 4.21 1.01
CA ARG A 52 -8.98 4.47 1.32
C ARG A 52 -9.33 4.09 2.75
N VAL A 53 -8.91 2.91 3.21
CA VAL A 53 -9.15 2.45 4.59
C VAL A 53 -8.53 3.41 5.61
N LEU A 54 -7.29 3.86 5.39
CA LEU A 54 -6.65 4.87 6.25
C LEU A 54 -7.36 6.23 6.20
N GLY A 55 -7.81 6.65 5.02
CA GLY A 55 -8.58 7.88 4.85
C GLY A 55 -9.88 7.86 5.65
N GLU A 56 -10.63 6.76 5.60
CA GLU A 56 -11.86 6.58 6.39
C GLU A 56 -11.55 6.47 7.89
N LEU A 57 -10.46 5.79 8.26
CA LEU A 57 -10.01 5.75 9.66
C LEU A 57 -9.66 7.15 10.19
N GLY A 58 -9.01 8.00 9.39
CA GLY A 58 -8.75 9.40 9.75
C GLY A 58 -10.04 10.23 9.89
N LYS A 59 -11.04 9.98 9.04
CA LYS A 59 -12.35 10.66 9.06
C LYS A 59 -13.28 10.19 10.18
N SER A 60 -13.04 9.02 10.77
CA SER A 60 -13.88 8.41 11.82
C SER A 60 -14.00 9.26 13.11
N ARG A 61 -13.15 10.29 13.26
CA ARG A 61 -13.08 11.19 14.43
C ARG A 61 -12.89 10.44 15.76
N LEU A 62 -12.21 9.29 15.73
CA LEU A 62 -11.96 8.46 16.92
C LEU A 62 -11.38 9.26 18.09
N SER A 63 -10.36 10.10 17.86
CA SER A 63 -9.78 10.96 18.90
C SER A 63 -10.80 11.90 19.54
N GLN A 64 -11.74 12.43 18.76
CA GLN A 64 -12.77 13.32 19.26
C GLN A 64 -13.82 12.57 20.09
N LYS A 65 -14.18 11.35 19.70
CA LYS A 65 -15.06 10.46 20.48
C LYS A 65 -14.42 10.00 21.78
N LEU A 66 -13.14 9.63 21.75
CA LEU A 66 -12.37 9.28 22.95
C LEU A 66 -12.27 10.46 23.92
N ASN A 67 -12.06 11.68 23.41
CA ASN A 67 -12.03 12.87 24.25
C ASN A 67 -13.40 13.19 24.87
N GLN A 68 -14.51 12.87 24.19
CA GLN A 68 -15.85 12.99 24.76
C GLN A 68 -16.09 11.98 25.89
N LEU A 69 -15.63 10.74 25.73
CA LEU A 69 -15.69 9.72 26.78
C LEU A 69 -14.85 10.12 27.99
N ALA A 70 -13.61 10.57 27.78
CA ALA A 70 -12.74 11.05 28.85
C ALA A 70 -13.36 12.24 29.60
N ARG A 71 -13.98 13.19 28.87
CA ARG A 71 -14.68 14.32 29.47
C ARG A 71 -15.88 13.86 30.28
N ALA A 72 -16.70 12.94 29.76
CA ALA A 72 -17.86 12.40 30.46
C ALA A 72 -17.46 11.65 31.74
N ALA A 73 -16.37 10.88 31.70
CA ALA A 73 -15.77 10.24 32.86
C ALA A 73 -15.32 11.27 33.91
N ASN A 74 -14.55 12.26 33.51
CA ASN A 74 -14.02 13.29 34.42
C ASN A 74 -15.12 14.15 35.05
N THR A 75 -16.24 14.37 34.36
CA THR A 75 -17.39 15.11 34.90
C THR A 75 -18.32 14.24 35.75
N GLY A 76 -18.03 12.95 35.91
CA GLY A 76 -18.90 11.99 36.60
C GLY A 76 -20.20 11.67 35.85
N ALA A 77 -20.29 12.05 34.57
CA ALA A 77 -21.44 11.79 33.71
C ALA A 77 -21.39 10.38 33.09
N LEU A 78 -20.20 9.77 33.07
CA LEU A 78 -19.98 8.36 32.77
C LEU A 78 -19.58 7.66 34.06
N LEU A 79 -20.38 6.68 34.49
CA LEU A 79 -19.99 5.76 35.56
C LEU A 79 -18.90 4.85 34.99
N VAL A 80 -17.64 5.19 35.27
CA VAL A 80 -16.49 4.37 34.89
C VAL A 80 -16.28 3.34 35.99
N SER A 81 -16.66 2.10 35.70
CA SER A 81 -16.21 0.97 36.51
C SER A 81 -14.79 0.57 36.10
N PRO A 82 -14.01 -0.11 36.96
CA PRO A 82 -12.68 -0.60 36.61
C PRO A 82 -12.69 -1.47 35.35
N GLU A 83 -13.73 -2.30 35.18
CA GLU A 83 -13.89 -3.17 34.00
C GLU A 83 -14.09 -2.35 32.72
N LEU A 84 -14.89 -1.29 32.77
CA LEU A 84 -15.11 -0.39 31.64
C LEU A 84 -13.84 0.40 31.30
N GLU A 85 -13.05 0.79 32.31
CA GLU A 85 -11.75 1.44 32.09
C GLU A 85 -10.78 0.52 31.34
N ASP A 86 -10.72 -0.75 31.74
CA ASP A 86 -9.89 -1.75 31.09
C ASP A 86 -10.37 -2.05 29.65
N GLU A 87 -11.67 -2.15 29.42
CA GLU A 87 -12.24 -2.29 28.07
C GLU A 87 -11.90 -1.12 27.15
N ILE A 88 -11.97 0.12 27.67
CA ILE A 88 -11.61 1.32 26.91
C ILE A 88 -10.10 1.34 26.61
N ARG A 89 -9.26 0.97 27.57
CA ARG A 89 -7.80 0.91 27.38
C ARG A 89 -7.45 -0.12 26.31
N GLN A 90 -8.02 -1.33 26.38
CA GLN A 90 -7.84 -2.39 25.39
C GLN A 90 -8.28 -1.93 24.00
N ALA A 91 -9.45 -1.30 23.89
CA ALA A 91 -9.93 -0.79 22.61
C ALA A 91 -8.99 0.28 22.01
N CYS A 92 -8.36 1.13 22.84
CA CYS A 92 -7.37 2.09 22.38
C CYS A 92 -6.10 1.42 21.87
N GLU A 93 -5.62 0.39 22.57
CA GLU A 93 -4.46 -0.41 22.18
C GLU A 93 -4.70 -1.14 20.86
N ASP A 94 -5.88 -1.75 20.68
CA ASP A 94 -6.27 -2.43 19.44
C ASP A 94 -6.30 -1.47 18.24
N VAL A 95 -6.84 -0.26 18.42
CA VAL A 95 -6.84 0.79 17.38
C VAL A 95 -5.41 1.25 17.04
N MET A 96 -4.54 1.37 18.04
CA MET A 96 -3.13 1.70 17.80
C MET A 96 -2.41 0.59 17.02
N ALA A 97 -2.63 -0.68 17.39
CA ALA A 97 -2.05 -1.83 16.72
C ALA A 97 -2.48 -1.90 15.24
N LEU A 98 -3.79 -1.74 14.97
CA LEU A 98 -4.31 -1.67 13.61
C LEU A 98 -3.70 -0.51 12.81
N ARG A 99 -3.54 0.66 13.43
CA ARG A 99 -2.89 1.81 12.77
C ARG A 99 -1.44 1.50 12.43
N GLU A 100 -0.68 0.91 13.36
CA GLU A 100 0.71 0.55 13.10
C GLU A 100 0.85 -0.48 11.99
N GLU A 101 0.00 -1.50 11.98
CA GLU A 101 0.01 -2.55 10.96
C GLU A 101 -0.31 -1.98 9.58
N LEU A 102 -1.30 -1.10 9.45
CA LEU A 102 -1.62 -0.41 8.20
C LEU A 102 -0.47 0.49 7.73
N VAL A 103 0.18 1.23 8.63
CA VAL A 103 1.33 2.08 8.29
C VAL A 103 2.54 1.21 7.87
N ARG A 104 2.80 0.10 8.57
CA ARG A 104 3.87 -0.85 8.23
C ARG A 104 3.60 -1.54 6.91
N ALA A 105 2.37 -1.96 6.62
CA ALA A 105 1.99 -2.54 5.34
C ALA A 105 2.33 -1.57 4.20
N LEU A 106 1.94 -0.30 4.32
CA LEU A 106 2.27 0.72 3.31
C LEU A 106 3.76 1.08 3.25
N GLY A 107 4.44 1.13 4.40
CA GLY A 107 5.87 1.42 4.51
C GLY A 107 6.77 0.31 3.97
N SER A 108 6.46 -0.95 4.27
CA SER A 108 7.16 -2.13 3.73
C SER A 108 6.86 -2.34 2.25
N LEU A 109 5.63 -2.08 1.79
CA LEU A 109 5.30 -2.06 0.36
C LEU A 109 6.01 -0.93 -0.41
N SER A 110 6.43 0.15 0.27
CA SER A 110 7.26 1.22 -0.33
C SER A 110 8.76 0.92 -0.28
N ASP A 111 9.23 0.11 0.69
CA ASP A 111 10.63 -0.33 0.83
C ASP A 111 11.00 -1.56 -0.01
N VAL A 112 10.02 -2.41 -0.37
CA VAL A 112 10.20 -3.51 -1.37
C VAL A 112 10.52 -2.96 -2.80
N GLY A 113 10.65 -1.63 -2.94
CA GLY A 113 11.06 -0.91 -4.14
C GLY A 113 12.55 -0.56 -4.26
N GLY A 114 13.47 -1.05 -3.42
CA GLY A 114 14.91 -0.83 -3.62
C GLY A 114 15.81 -1.88 -2.93
N PRO A 115 17.12 -1.96 -3.26
CA PRO A 115 17.83 -1.35 -4.38
C PRO A 115 17.65 -2.10 -5.69
#